data_AF-A0A539DQC9-F1
#
_entry.id   AF-A0A539DQC9-F1
#
_cell.length_a   1.000
_cell.length_b   1.000
_cell.length_c   1.000
_cell.angle_alpha   90.00
_cell.angle_beta   90.00
_cell.angle_gamma   90.00
#
_symmetry.space_group_name_H-M   'P 1'
#
loop_
_entity.id
_entity.type
_entity.pdbx_description
1 polymer ?
#
loop_
_entity_poly.entity_id
_entity_poly.type
_entity_poly.pdbx_seq_one_letter_code
_entity_poly.pdbx_strand_id
1 'polypeptide(L)' 'VGYLDDGTVVVIEDGRKCIGKRLEVGVTSILQTSAGRMIFGKARGEK' A
#
# COMPACT_ATOMS: atom_id res chain seq x y z
N VAL A 1 0.09 -2.65 6.61
CA VAL A 1 0.93 -3.35 5.62
C VAL A 1 0.18 -4.57 5.15
N GLY A 2 0.19 -4.85 3.86
CA GLY A 2 -0.36 -6.06 3.26
C GLY A 2 0.66 -6.70 2.34
N TYR A 3 0.37 -7.90 1.88
CA TYR A 3 1.20 -8.64 0.94
C TYR A 3 0.34 -9.07 -0.23
N LEU A 4 0.91 -9.01 -1.43
CA LEU A 4 0.34 -9.67 -2.59
C LEU A 4 0.80 -11.13 -2.63
N ASP A 5 0.14 -11.95 -3.45
CA ASP A 5 0.44 -13.38 -3.57
C ASP A 5 1.86 -13.66 -4.09
N ASP A 6 2.47 -12.68 -4.77
CA ASP A 6 3.84 -12.74 -5.28
C ASP A 6 4.91 -12.31 -4.25
N GLY A 7 4.49 -12.01 -3.01
CA GLY A 7 5.38 -11.56 -1.94
C GLY A 7 5.68 -10.05 -1.94
N THR A 8 5.10 -9.29 -2.87
CA THR A 8 5.21 -7.82 -2.88
C THR A 8 4.60 -7.24 -1.62
N VAL A 9 5.35 -6.35 -0.94
CA VAL A 9 4.87 -5.66 0.24
C VAL A 9 4.11 -4.40 -0.16
N VAL A 10 2.88 -4.26 0.31
CA VAL A 10 2.04 -3.07 0.08
C VAL A 10 1.91 -2.28 1.39
N VAL A 11 2.39 -1.04 1.37
CA VAL A 11 2.37 -0.13 2.52
C VAL A 11 1.43 1.03 2.22
N ILE A 12 0.41 1.19 3.06
CA ILE A 12 -0.56 2.27 2.96
C ILE A 12 -0.26 3.30 4.05
N GLU A 13 0.02 4.53 3.64
CA GLU A 13 0.16 5.67 4.55
C GLU A 13 -1.18 5.97 5.24
N ASP A 14 -1.14 6.36 6.53
CA ASP A 14 -2.31 6.65 7.37
C ASP A 14 -3.41 5.56 7.43
N GLY A 15 -3.09 4.33 7.03
CA GLY A 15 -4.06 3.23 6.88
C GLY A 15 -4.79 2.81 8.16
N ARG A 16 -4.34 3.25 9.35
CA ARG A 16 -4.98 2.92 10.65
C ARG A 16 -6.44 3.36 10.70
N LYS A 17 -6.79 4.52 10.13
CA LYS A 17 -8.17 5.05 10.14
C LYS A 17 -9.12 4.27 9.20
N CYS A 18 -8.55 3.45 8.33
CA CYS A 18 -9.26 2.72 7.28
C CYS A 18 -9.39 1.22 7.56
N ILE A 19 -8.94 0.75 8.73
CA ILE A 19 -9.04 -0.67 9.13
C ILE A 19 -10.51 -1.11 9.10
N GLY A 20 -10.77 -2.28 8.51
CA GLY A 20 -12.11 -2.86 8.40
C GLY A 20 -12.98 -2.27 7.28
N LYS A 21 -12.46 -1.34 6.48
CA LYS A 21 -13.18 -0.74 5.35
C LYS A 21 -12.55 -1.17 4.03
N ARG A 22 -13.38 -1.30 2.99
CA ARG A 22 -12.87 -1.33 1.60
C ARG A 22 -12.48 0.10 1.22
N LEU A 23 -11.26 0.26 0.74
CA LEU A 23 -10.65 1.57 0.45
C LEU A 23 -10.04 1.56 -0.94
N GLU A 24 -10.28 2.62 -1.70
CA GLU A 24 -9.55 2.87 -2.94
C GLU A 24 -8.23 3.58 -2.62
N VAL A 25 -7.12 3.00 -3.08
CA VAL A 25 -5.77 3.48 -2.83
C VAL A 25 -5.12 3.87 -4.14
N GLY A 26 -4.52 5.07 -4.18
CA GLY A 26 -3.61 5.45 -5.26
C GLY A 26 -2.18 5.02 -4.92
N VAL A 27 -1.50 4.36 -5.86
CA VAL A 27 -0.07 4.06 -5.73
C VAL A 27 0.71 5.36 -5.88
N THR A 28 1.56 5.65 -4.91
CA THR A 28 2.39 6.86 -4.89
C THR A 28 3.80 6.59 -5.37
N SER A 29 4.40 5.48 -4.94
CA SER A 29 5.77 5.10 -5.30
C SER A 29 5.95 3.59 -5.27
N ILE A 30 6.90 3.10 -6.06
CA ILE A 30 7.33 1.70 -6.06
C ILE A 30 8.83 1.70 -5.76
N LEU A 31 9.22 0.92 -4.77
CA LEU A 31 10.63 0.64 -4.45
C LEU A 31 10.93 -0.79 -4.86
N GLN A 32 11.80 -0.96 -5.85
CA GLN A 32 12.25 -2.27 -6.32
C GLN A 32 13.71 -2.47 -5.92
N THR A 33 14.00 -3.61 -5.29
CA THR A 33 15.36 -4.04 -4.94
C THR A 33 15.56 -5.49 -5.39
N SER A 34 16.79 -5.99 -5.32
CA SER A 34 17.08 -7.41 -5.58
C SER A 34 16.38 -8.36 -4.59
N ALA A 35 16.02 -7.89 -3.41
CA ALA A 35 15.31 -8.67 -2.39
C ALA A 35 13.79 -8.68 -2.59
N GLY A 36 13.24 -7.85 -3.48
CA GLY A 36 11.81 -7.80 -3.77
C GLY A 36 11.28 -6.42 -4.11
N ARG A 37 9.95 -6.33 -4.17
CA ARG A 37 9.21 -5.11 -4.52
C ARG A 37 8.37 -4.63 -3.33
N MET A 38 8.42 -3.33 -3.09
CA MET A 38 7.54 -2.64 -2.15
C MET A 38 6.72 -1.59 -2.90
N ILE A 39 5.42 -1.56 -2.65
CA ILE A 39 4.47 -0.60 -3.21
C ILE A 39 3.98 0.29 -2.08
N PHE A 40 4.08 1.60 -2.27
CA PHE A 40 3.57 2.61 -1.36
C PHE A 40 2.32 3.25 -1.96
N GLY A 41 1.32 3.52 -1.13
CA GLY A 41 0.08 4.14 -1.57
C GLY A 41 -0.59 4.98 -0.50
N LYS A 42 -1.47 5.87 -0.96
CA LYS A 42 -2.30 6.76 -0.13
C LYS A 42 -3.78 6.50 -0.38
N ALA A 43 -4.58 6.61 0.68
CA ALA A 43 -6.03 6.61 0.59
C ALA A 43 -6.51 7.75 -0.32
N ARG A 44 -7.32 7.45 -1.35
CA ARG A 44 -7.86 8.49 -2.24
C ARG A 44 -8.88 9.43 -1.57
N GLY A 45 -9.37 9.07 -0.38
CA GLY A 45 -10.39 9.81 0.37
C GLY A 45 -9.85 10.81 1.39
N GLU A 46 -8.54 10.92 1.60
CA GLU A 46 -7.95 11.99 2.42
C GLU A 46 -7.71 13.21 1.53
N LYS A 47 -8.66 14.16 1.55
CA LYS A 47 -8.49 15.54 1.08
C LYS A 47 -8.11 16.44 2.25
#